data_AF-A0A396L644-F1
#
_entry.id   AF-A0A396L644-F1
#
_cell.length_a   1.000
_cell.length_b   1.000
_cell.length_c   1.000
_cell.angle_alpha   90.00
_cell.angle_beta   90.00
_cell.angle_gamma   90.00
#
_symmetry.space_group_name_H-M   'P 1'
#
loop_
_entity.id
_entity.type
_entity.pdbx_description
1 polymer ?
#
loop_
_entity_poly.entity_id
_entity_poly.type
_entity_poly.pdbx_seq_one_letter_code
_entity_poly.pdbx_strand_id
1 'polypeptide(L)' 'MHVQINCVSADTLKAAQVHPEEYKDLMVRVAGYSALFTPLDKALQDDIIARTEHSA' A
#
# COMPACT_ATOMS: atom_id res chain seq x y z
N MET A 1 1.88 7.88 19.87
CA MET A 1 2.91 7.85 18.80
C MET A 1 2.18 7.51 17.52
N HIS A 2 2.08 8.45 16.58
CA HIS A 2 1.46 8.20 15.28
C HIS A 2 2.61 8.06 14.27
N VAL A 3 2.96 6.84 13.93
CA VAL A 3 4.04 6.57 12.97
C VAL A 3 3.49 6.93 11.59
N GLN A 4 3.76 8.15 11.14
CA GLN A 4 3.43 8.56 9.77
C GLN A 4 4.48 7.93 8.85
N ILE A 5 4.29 6.65 8.54
CA ILE A 5 5.07 5.90 7.54
C ILE A 5 4.72 6.51 6.18
N ASN A 6 5.48 7.53 5.79
CA ASN A 6 5.34 8.19 4.49
C ASN A 6 5.93 7.32 3.35
N CYS A 7 6.68 6.27 3.67
CA CYS A 7 7.20 5.29 2.72
C CYS A 7 6.70 3.90 3.08
N VAL A 8 5.56 3.50 2.51
CA VAL A 8 5.09 2.11 2.55
C VAL A 8 6.03 1.25 1.72
N SER A 9 6.73 0.32 2.36
CA SER A 9 7.55 -0.67 1.67
C SER A 9 6.66 -1.70 0.99
N ALA A 10 7.18 -2.34 -0.06
CA ALA A 10 6.48 -3.45 -0.73
C ALA A 10 6.09 -4.58 0.25
N ASP A 11 6.90 -4.82 1.27
CA ASP A 11 6.61 -5.78 2.33
C ASP A 11 5.36 -5.40 3.14
N THR A 12 5.19 -4.11 3.46
CA THR A 12 3.99 -3.59 4.13
C THR A 12 2.75 -3.74 3.26
N LEU A 13 2.87 -3.51 1.96
CA LEU A 13 1.77 -3.69 1.01
C LEU A 13 1.38 -5.16 0.87
N LYS A 14 2.37 -6.07 0.84
CA LYS A 14 2.13 -7.53 0.86
C LYS A 14 1.45 -7.96 2.16
N ALA A 15 1.89 -7.44 3.32
CA ALA A 15 1.23 -7.69 4.60
C ALA A 15 -0.21 -7.17 4.62
N ALA A 16 -0.48 -6.03 3.97
CA ALA A 16 -1.82 -5.46 3.85
C ALA A 16 -2.77 -6.26 2.95
N GLN A 17 -2.25 -7.02 1.98
CA GLN A 17 -3.05 -8.00 1.23
C GLN A 17 -3.49 -9.17 2.10
N VAL A 18 -2.61 -9.63 3.01
CA VAL A 18 -2.88 -10.78 3.88
C VAL A 18 -3.76 -10.39 5.07
N HIS A 19 -3.52 -9.21 5.65
CA HIS A 19 -4.20 -8.69 6.85
C HIS A 19 -4.86 -7.34 6.57
N PRO A 20 -5.83 -7.23 5.66
CA PRO A 20 -6.46 -5.95 5.33
C PRO A 20 -7.12 -5.28 6.53
N GLU A 21 -7.42 -6.03 7.60
CA GLU A 21 -7.99 -5.51 8.83
C GLU A 21 -7.03 -4.67 9.69
N GLU A 22 -5.72 -4.97 9.64
CA GLU A 22 -4.66 -4.24 10.35
C GLU A 22 -4.25 -2.99 9.56
N TYR A 23 -4.53 -2.99 8.25
CA TYR A 23 -4.10 -1.97 7.29
C TYR A 23 -5.28 -1.19 6.66
N LYS A 24 -6.42 -1.10 7.37
CA LYS A 24 -7.63 -0.40 6.88
C LYS A 24 -7.37 1.06 6.50
N ASP A 25 -6.47 1.72 7.23
CA ASP A 25 -6.08 3.12 7.02
C ASP A 25 -4.83 3.27 6.14
N LEU A 26 -4.39 2.19 5.49
CA LEU A 26 -3.20 2.21 4.65
C LEU A 26 -3.45 2.98 3.36
N MET A 27 -2.88 4.18 3.29
CA MET A 27 -2.91 5.01 2.10
C MET A 27 -1.66 4.80 1.24
N VAL A 28 -1.89 4.56 -0.05
CA VAL A 28 -0.86 4.48 -1.09
C VAL A 28 -0.94 5.69 -1.99
N ARG A 29 0.23 6.17 -2.44
CA ARG A 29 0.31 7.26 -3.40
C ARG A 29 0.46 6.68 -4.80
N VAL A 30 -0.59 6.79 -5.59
CA VAL A 30 -0.61 6.50 -7.03
C VAL A 30 -0.25 7.79 -7.77
N ALA A 31 0.27 7.71 -8.99
CA ALA A 31 0.76 8.84 -9.79
C ALA A 31 -0.23 10.03 -9.89
N GLY A 32 -0.22 10.92 -8.88
CA GLY A 32 -1.06 12.10 -8.77
C GLY A 32 -2.12 12.09 -7.66
N TYR A 33 -2.39 10.97 -6.97
CA TYR A 33 -3.41 10.91 -5.92
C TYR A 33 -3.11 9.85 -4.85
N SER A 34 -3.63 10.07 -3.64
CA SER A 34 -3.60 9.07 -2.56
C SER A 34 -4.91 8.30 -2.53
N ALA A 35 -4.85 6.97 -2.37
CA ALA A 35 -6.01 6.11 -2.22
C ALA A 35 -5.74 5.07 -1.11
N LEU A 36 -6.80 4.53 -0.52
CA LEU A 36 -6.69 3.40 0.39
C LEU A 36 -6.30 2.15 -0.39
N PHE A 37 -5.35 1.37 0.11
CA PHE A 37 -4.84 0.17 -0.56
C PHE A 37 -5.76 -1.04 -0.40
N THR A 38 -6.30 -1.23 0.80
CA THR A 38 -7.12 -2.40 1.18
C THR A 38 -8.42 -2.57 0.38
N PRO A 39 -9.17 -1.51 -0.02
CA PRO A 39 -10.35 -1.68 -0.86
C PRO A 39 -10.05 -1.82 -2.36
N LEU A 40 -8.79 -1.72 -2.80
CA LEU A 40 -8.44 -1.87 -4.21
C LEU A 40 -8.51 -3.33 -4.65
N ASP A 41 -8.75 -3.55 -5.95
CA ASP A 41 -8.64 -4.86 -6.56
C ASP A 41 -7.23 -5.44 -6.39
N LYS A 42 -7.16 -6.77 -6.20
CA LYS A 42 -5.89 -7.48 -6.02
C LYS A 42 -4.90 -7.21 -7.15
N ALA A 43 -5.39 -7.11 -8.40
CA ALA A 43 -4.55 -6.78 -9.55
C ALA A 43 -3.91 -5.38 -9.44
N LEU A 44 -4.67 -4.39 -8.95
CA LEU A 44 -4.18 -3.03 -8.75
C LEU A 44 -3.24 -2.96 -7.54
N GLN A 45 -3.53 -3.72 -6.48
CA GLN A 45 -2.64 -3.86 -5.34
C GLN A 45 -1.29 -4.44 -5.77
N ASP A 46 -1.27 -5.47 -6.62
CA ASP A 46 -0.05 -6.08 -7.17
C ASP A 46 0.73 -5.09 -8.05
N ASP A 47 0.05 -4.32 -8.91
CA ASP A 47 0.69 -3.26 -9.72
C ASP A 47 1.36 -2.20 -8.83
N ILE A 48 0.68 -1.78 -7.77
CA ILE A 48 1.22 -0.82 -6.81
C ILE A 48 2.44 -1.41 -6.09
N ILE A 49 2.37 -2.65 -5.61
CA ILE A 49 3.49 -3.36 -4.99
C ILE A 49 4.69 -3.42 -5.94
N ALA A 50 4.49 -3.87 -7.18
CA ALA A 50 5.54 -4.00 -8.17
C ALA A 50 6.21 -2.65 -8.47
N ARG A 51 5.42 -1.58 -8.57
CA ARG A 51 5.93 -0.21 -8.78
C ARG A 51 6.69 0.31 -7.56
N THR A 52 6.23 0.01 -6.35
CA THR A 52 6.92 0.32 -5.10
C THR A 52 8.24 -0.45 -4.97
N GLU A 53 8.29 -1.74 -5.34
CA GLU A 53 9.55 -2.53 -5.39
C GLU A 53 10.57 -1.96 -6.38
N HIS A 54 10.10 -1.43 -7.52
CA HIS A 54 10.98 -0.84 -8.53
C HIS A 54 11.49 0.57 -8.19
N SER A 55 10.84 1.27 -7.25
CA SER A 55 11.18 2.66 -6.90
C SER A 55 12.03 2.79 -5.62
N ALA A 56 12.29 1.66 -4.94
CA ALA A 56 13.02 1.59 -3.67
C ALA A 56 14.50 1.22 -3.87
#